data_AF-A0AAQ2XZ79-F1
#
_entry.id   AF-A0AAQ2XZ79-F1
#
_cell.length_a   1.000
_cell.length_b   1.000
_cell.length_c   1.000
_cell.angle_alpha   90.00
_cell.angle_beta   90.00
_cell.angle_gamma   90.00
#
_symmetry.space_group_name_H-M   'P 1'
#
loop_
_entity.id
_entity.type
_entity.pdbx_description
1 polymer ?
#
loop_
_entity_poly.entity_id
_entity_poly.type
_entity_poly.pdbx_seq_one_letter_code
_entity_poly.pdbx_strand_id
1 'polypeptide(L)'
;MAKKVSFDNSGSIARLKSMAEPLTQNDIRNAVKQYLKRDCVVKTYSDSTTYDLIIDGEPYPPKAIFGLAMSKLLEIEVKSTHFSAGLKSPCFTTFENLGFEIRLKDGSPWSDAEMEDSVYEYVRMLELSRNGDKFNKAQIYRELSSRYKRGHKSYEFRMQNISYVFELMGRSWVPGLKPKRNITPQQVELIESIIASIESKPFEGKASFEAKVRESTKKLNQRKPKGDSKPKTSTTTTTSYSRSPEVKAWVLNRADGKCEHCNEKAPFETEEGKPFLEVHHIVPLVDGGADTVENCAGICPNCHRMLHFGKGRETEASKLLASIREKESG
;
A
#
# COMPACT_ATOMS: atom_id res chain seq x y z
N MET A 1 28.58 -32.06 -14.38
CA MET A 1 29.39 -31.02 -13.69
C MET A 1 28.45 -30.26 -12.77
N ALA A 2 28.67 -30.31 -11.45
CA ALA A 2 27.84 -29.58 -10.50
C ALA A 2 27.88 -28.07 -10.84
N LYS A 3 26.71 -27.44 -11.03
CA LYS A 3 26.64 -25.98 -11.21
C LYS A 3 27.25 -25.34 -9.98
N LYS A 4 28.35 -24.58 -10.14
CA LYS A 4 29.00 -23.88 -9.03
C LYS A 4 28.03 -22.81 -8.52
N VAL A 5 27.39 -23.07 -7.38
CA VAL A 5 26.47 -22.12 -6.73
C VAL A 5 27.29 -21.04 -6.05
N SER A 6 26.98 -19.78 -6.33
CA SER A 6 27.58 -18.61 -5.67
C SER A 6 26.53 -17.83 -4.90
N PHE A 7 26.92 -17.22 -3.79
CA PHE A 7 26.06 -16.39 -2.96
C PHE A 7 26.47 -14.92 -3.09
N ASP A 8 25.51 -14.01 -3.00
CA ASP A 8 25.77 -12.56 -2.97
C ASP A 8 26.13 -12.07 -1.56
N ASN A 9 26.42 -10.77 -1.43
CA ASN A 9 26.81 -10.15 -0.16
C ASN A 9 25.74 -10.23 0.94
N SER A 10 24.49 -10.55 0.58
CA SER A 10 23.38 -10.75 1.52
C SER A 10 23.24 -12.22 1.96
N GLY A 11 24.03 -13.13 1.39
CA GLY A 11 23.92 -14.58 1.60
C GLY A 11 22.81 -15.24 0.75
N SER A 12 22.26 -14.53 -0.23
CA SER A 12 21.27 -15.08 -1.16
C SER A 12 21.95 -15.79 -2.35
N ILE A 13 21.32 -16.79 -2.94
CA ILE A 13 21.82 -17.46 -4.15
C ILE A 13 21.83 -16.43 -5.30
N ALA A 14 23.02 -16.15 -5.82
CA ALA A 14 23.17 -15.22 -6.94
C ALA A 14 22.53 -15.81 -8.20
N ARG A 15 21.87 -14.95 -9.00
CA ARG A 15 21.19 -15.34 -10.25
C ARG A 15 20.14 -16.43 -10.10
N LEU A 16 19.50 -16.53 -8.93
CA LEU A 16 18.49 -17.54 -8.61
C LEU A 16 17.42 -17.73 -9.69
N LYS A 17 16.94 -16.65 -10.31
CA LYS A 17 15.96 -16.70 -11.42
C LYS A 17 16.44 -17.61 -12.55
N SER A 18 17.65 -17.38 -13.07
CA SER A 18 18.25 -18.21 -14.12
C SER A 18 18.57 -19.64 -13.65
N MET A 19 18.85 -19.81 -12.35
CA MET A 19 19.12 -21.14 -11.79
C MET A 19 17.84 -21.97 -11.63
N ALA A 20 16.69 -21.33 -11.49
CA ALA A 20 15.38 -21.95 -11.34
C ALA A 20 14.69 -22.25 -12.69
N GLU A 21 15.12 -21.63 -13.80
CA GLU A 21 14.59 -21.87 -15.15
C GLU A 21 14.46 -23.35 -15.55
N PRO A 22 15.38 -24.26 -15.19
CA PRO A 22 15.25 -25.67 -15.53
C PRO A 22 14.19 -26.44 -14.73
N LEU A 23 13.58 -25.85 -13.70
CA LEU A 23 12.54 -26.52 -12.92
C LEU A 23 11.32 -26.81 -13.80
N THR A 24 10.71 -27.98 -13.57
CA THR A 24 9.48 -28.40 -14.24
C THR A 24 8.32 -28.53 -13.25
N GLN A 25 7.09 -28.64 -13.75
CA GLN A 25 5.93 -28.96 -12.89
C GLN A 25 6.12 -30.27 -12.11
N ASN A 26 6.81 -31.25 -12.70
CA ASN A 26 7.07 -32.53 -12.03
C ASN A 26 8.03 -32.36 -10.86
N ASP A 27 9.01 -31.47 -10.95
CA ASP A 27 9.93 -31.17 -9.86
C ASP A 27 9.19 -30.55 -8.67
N ILE A 28 8.25 -29.65 -8.94
CA ILE A 28 7.40 -29.05 -7.91
C ILE A 28 6.50 -30.09 -7.23
N ARG A 29 5.82 -30.94 -8.01
CA ARG A 29 5.01 -32.04 -7.45
C ARG A 29 5.85 -33.04 -6.64
N ASN A 30 7.09 -33.30 -7.07
CA ASN A 30 8.03 -34.14 -6.31
C ASN A 30 8.50 -33.48 -5.02
N ALA A 31 8.65 -32.15 -5.00
CA ALA A 31 8.93 -31.40 -3.78
C ALA A 31 7.77 -31.47 -2.79
N VAL A 32 6.51 -31.42 -3.24
CA VAL A 32 5.33 -31.67 -2.39
C VAL A 32 5.33 -33.07 -1.80
N LYS A 33 5.59 -34.11 -2.61
CA LYS A 33 5.71 -35.49 -2.10
C LYS A 33 6.79 -35.61 -1.02
N GLN A 34 7.92 -34.92 -1.18
CA GLN A 34 8.97 -34.88 -0.17
C GLN A 34 8.56 -34.12 1.08
N TYR A 35 7.83 -33.01 0.92
CA TYR A 35 7.28 -32.22 2.03
C TYR A 35 6.31 -33.04 2.88
N LEU A 36 5.38 -33.75 2.25
CA LEU A 36 4.42 -34.64 2.92
C LEU A 36 5.12 -35.82 3.63
N LYS A 37 6.15 -36.41 3.01
CA LYS A 37 6.96 -37.48 3.64
C LYS A 37 7.74 -37.01 4.88
N ARG A 38 7.86 -35.71 5.11
CA ARG A 38 8.55 -35.11 6.26
C ARG A 38 7.56 -34.56 7.28
N ASP A 39 6.34 -35.08 7.31
CA ASP A 39 5.26 -34.65 8.20
C ASP A 39 4.98 -33.14 8.11
N CYS A 40 5.08 -32.57 6.90
CA CYS A 40 4.90 -31.14 6.63
C CYS A 40 5.92 -30.22 7.33
N VAL A 41 7.06 -30.74 7.79
CA VAL A 41 8.12 -29.95 8.44
C VAL A 41 9.40 -29.93 7.59
N VAL A 42 9.93 -28.72 7.35
CA VAL A 42 11.27 -28.55 6.78
C VAL A 42 12.07 -27.66 7.73
N LYS A 43 13.16 -28.20 8.31
CA LYS A 43 13.94 -27.61 9.42
C LYS A 43 14.34 -26.13 9.27
N THR A 44 14.45 -25.64 8.03
CA THR A 44 14.88 -24.26 7.72
C THR A 44 13.75 -23.38 7.20
N TYR A 45 12.52 -23.88 7.09
CA TYR A 45 11.36 -23.16 6.58
C TYR A 45 10.23 -23.18 7.61
N SER A 46 9.73 -22.00 7.95
CA SER A 46 8.47 -21.85 8.66
C SER A 46 7.29 -22.06 7.71
N ASP A 47 6.11 -22.23 8.28
CA ASP A 47 4.86 -22.09 7.52
C ASP A 47 4.84 -20.76 6.75
N SER A 48 4.17 -20.76 5.60
CA SER A 48 3.85 -19.53 4.89
C SER A 48 3.09 -18.58 5.81
N THR A 49 3.34 -17.28 5.77
CA THR A 49 2.59 -16.32 6.59
C THR A 49 1.52 -15.57 5.80
N THR A 50 1.64 -15.56 4.48
CA THR A 50 0.90 -14.62 3.61
C THR A 50 0.28 -15.31 2.40
N TYR A 51 0.99 -16.25 1.77
CA TYR A 51 0.56 -16.91 0.54
C TYR A 51 0.68 -18.42 0.63
N ASP A 52 -0.25 -19.13 0.00
CA ASP A 52 -0.22 -20.57 -0.22
C ASP A 52 -0.10 -20.88 -1.72
N LEU A 53 0.73 -21.86 -2.02
CA LEU A 53 0.88 -22.46 -3.34
C LEU A 53 -0.19 -23.54 -3.48
N ILE A 54 -1.06 -23.43 -4.48
CA ILE A 54 -2.13 -24.39 -4.71
C ILE A 54 -1.67 -25.45 -5.72
N ILE A 55 -1.65 -26.70 -5.27
CA ILE A 55 -1.30 -27.86 -6.11
C ILE A 55 -2.40 -28.88 -5.97
N ASP A 56 -3.03 -29.22 -7.09
CA ASP A 56 -4.10 -30.20 -7.17
C ASP A 56 -5.27 -29.92 -6.17
N GLY A 57 -5.50 -28.63 -5.89
CA GLY A 57 -6.56 -28.15 -4.99
C GLY A 57 -6.14 -27.90 -3.54
N GLU A 58 -4.95 -28.34 -3.14
CA GLU A 58 -4.46 -28.26 -1.75
C GLU A 58 -3.43 -27.13 -1.55
N PRO A 59 -3.46 -26.43 -0.40
CA PRO A 59 -2.53 -25.35 -0.10
C PRO A 59 -1.20 -25.85 0.49
N TYR A 60 -0.09 -25.30 0.01
CA TYR A 60 1.26 -25.60 0.49
C TYR A 60 2.09 -24.34 0.72
N PRO A 61 3.07 -24.35 1.65
CA PRO A 61 3.95 -23.21 1.88
C PRO A 61 4.92 -22.98 0.71
N PRO A 62 4.82 -21.86 -0.06
CA PRO A 62 5.58 -21.69 -1.30
C PRO A 62 7.09 -21.76 -1.12
N LYS A 63 7.63 -21.14 -0.06
CA LYS A 63 9.08 -21.15 0.22
C LYS A 63 9.62 -22.55 0.50
N ALA A 64 8.89 -23.36 1.26
CA ALA A 64 9.36 -24.70 1.60
C ALA A 64 9.35 -25.59 0.35
N ILE A 65 8.29 -25.54 -0.46
CA ILE A 65 8.19 -26.31 -1.70
C ILE A 65 9.28 -25.89 -2.70
N PHE A 66 9.47 -24.58 -2.89
CA PHE A 66 10.50 -24.06 -3.79
C PHE A 66 11.91 -24.42 -3.32
N GLY A 67 12.18 -24.29 -2.02
CA GLY A 67 13.45 -24.65 -1.41
C GLY A 67 13.80 -26.13 -1.59
N LEU A 68 12.83 -27.03 -1.44
CA LEU A 68 13.01 -28.47 -1.68
C LEU A 68 13.30 -28.76 -3.16
N ALA A 69 12.57 -28.13 -4.07
CA ALA A 69 12.78 -28.29 -5.51
C ALA A 69 14.18 -27.79 -5.92
N MET A 70 14.57 -26.60 -5.46
CA MET A 70 15.89 -26.03 -5.74
C MET A 70 17.03 -26.81 -5.08
N SER A 71 16.83 -27.37 -3.89
CA SER A 71 17.85 -28.20 -3.24
C SER A 71 18.18 -29.44 -4.07
N LYS A 72 17.16 -30.05 -4.67
CA LYS A 72 17.34 -31.18 -5.57
C LYS A 72 18.00 -30.77 -6.89
N LEU A 73 17.58 -29.66 -7.48
CA LEU A 73 18.13 -29.17 -8.75
C LEU A 73 19.59 -28.74 -8.64
N LEU A 74 19.97 -28.12 -7.51
CA LEU A 74 21.32 -27.58 -7.29
C LEU A 74 22.25 -28.52 -6.54
N GLU A 75 21.74 -29.66 -6.07
CA GLU A 75 22.49 -30.64 -5.26
C GLU A 75 23.13 -30.02 -4.00
N ILE A 76 22.49 -29.01 -3.43
CA ILE A 76 22.88 -28.35 -2.17
C ILE A 76 21.67 -28.17 -1.25
N GLU A 77 21.90 -27.96 0.05
CA GLU A 77 20.81 -27.55 0.95
C GLU A 77 20.46 -26.07 0.71
N VAL A 78 19.29 -25.80 0.12
CA VAL A 78 18.75 -24.45 -0.02
C VAL A 78 17.93 -24.12 1.21
N LYS A 79 18.26 -23.02 1.90
CA LYS A 79 17.61 -22.53 3.13
C LYS A 79 16.73 -21.33 2.86
N SER A 80 15.81 -21.02 3.77
CA SER A 80 14.93 -19.85 3.67
C SER A 80 15.66 -18.49 3.62
N THR A 81 16.90 -18.44 4.09
CA THR A 81 17.78 -17.26 4.02
C THR A 81 18.49 -17.11 2.67
N HIS A 82 18.51 -18.17 1.84
CA HIS A 82 19.18 -18.13 0.54
C HIS A 82 18.34 -17.43 -0.54
N PHE A 83 17.07 -17.10 -0.25
CA PHE A 83 16.21 -16.38 -1.18
C PHE A 83 15.04 -15.70 -0.48
N SER A 84 14.62 -14.56 -1.04
CA SER A 84 13.40 -13.88 -0.62
C SER A 84 12.16 -14.59 -1.18
N ALA A 85 11.05 -14.47 -0.46
CA ALA A 85 9.72 -14.73 -1.02
C ALA A 85 8.87 -13.49 -0.82
N GLY A 86 7.99 -13.31 -1.79
CA GLY A 86 7.22 -12.10 -1.98
C GLY A 86 6.84 -11.99 -3.44
N LEU A 87 5.93 -11.07 -3.73
CA LEU A 87 5.51 -10.77 -5.08
C LEU A 87 6.72 -10.34 -5.92
N LYS A 88 6.83 -10.85 -7.15
CA LYS A 88 7.97 -10.65 -8.08
C LYS A 88 9.28 -11.34 -7.67
N SER A 89 9.28 -12.17 -6.61
CA SER A 89 10.45 -12.99 -6.26
C SER A 89 10.68 -14.11 -7.30
N PRO A 90 11.92 -14.59 -7.46
CA PRO A 90 12.22 -15.75 -8.31
C PRO A 90 11.41 -16.99 -7.93
N CYS A 91 11.09 -17.16 -6.64
CA CYS A 91 10.26 -18.24 -6.12
C CYS A 91 8.85 -18.22 -6.74
N PHE A 92 8.15 -17.09 -6.63
CA PHE A 92 6.75 -16.96 -7.07
C PHE A 92 6.63 -16.97 -8.58
N THR A 93 7.50 -16.19 -9.25
CA THR A 93 7.54 -16.15 -10.72
C THR A 93 7.82 -17.51 -11.34
N THR A 94 8.62 -18.37 -10.69
CA THR A 94 8.83 -19.74 -11.16
C THR A 94 7.56 -20.58 -11.06
N PHE A 95 6.81 -20.49 -9.96
CA PHE A 95 5.54 -21.21 -9.82
C PHE A 95 4.50 -20.78 -10.84
N GLU A 96 4.36 -19.47 -11.06
CA GLU A 96 3.42 -18.90 -12.04
C GLU A 96 3.79 -19.32 -13.47
N ASN A 97 5.07 -19.25 -13.84
CA ASN A 97 5.55 -19.69 -15.15
C ASN A 97 5.32 -21.19 -15.40
N LEU A 98 5.33 -21.98 -14.32
CA LEU A 98 5.00 -23.40 -14.37
C LEU A 98 3.49 -23.67 -14.29
N GLY A 99 2.65 -22.64 -14.20
CA GLY A 99 1.19 -22.73 -14.21
C GLY A 99 0.57 -23.07 -12.87
N PHE A 100 1.28 -22.89 -11.76
CA PHE A 100 0.71 -23.05 -10.41
C PHE A 100 0.09 -21.75 -9.91
N GLU A 101 -0.99 -21.89 -9.14
CA GLU A 101 -1.70 -20.77 -8.53
C GLU A 101 -1.09 -20.44 -7.16
N ILE A 102 -0.95 -19.15 -6.86
CA ILE A 102 -0.61 -18.66 -5.52
C ILE A 102 -1.83 -17.89 -4.98
N ARG A 103 -2.31 -18.28 -3.80
CA ARG A 103 -3.44 -17.64 -3.11
C ARG A 103 -2.98 -16.98 -1.82
N LEU A 104 -3.69 -15.96 -1.36
CA LEU A 104 -3.50 -15.43 -0.01
C LEU A 104 -4.05 -16.40 1.04
N LYS A 105 -3.38 -16.50 2.19
CA LYS A 105 -3.77 -17.35 3.34
C LYS A 105 -5.14 -17.04 3.92
N ASP A 106 -5.66 -15.83 3.69
CA ASP A 106 -7.00 -15.43 4.11
C ASP A 106 -8.11 -15.98 3.20
N GLY A 107 -7.75 -16.80 2.18
CA GLY A 107 -8.69 -17.35 1.22
C GLY A 107 -9.18 -16.31 0.20
N SER A 108 -8.54 -15.14 0.10
CA SER A 108 -8.93 -14.12 -0.88
C SER A 108 -8.74 -14.67 -2.30
N PRO A 109 -9.81 -14.71 -3.12
CA PRO A 109 -9.77 -15.31 -4.45
C PRO A 109 -9.10 -14.43 -5.51
N TRP A 110 -8.43 -13.33 -5.15
CA TRP A 110 -7.92 -12.33 -6.09
C TRP A 110 -6.45 -12.61 -6.41
N SER A 111 -6.13 -12.77 -7.70
CA SER A 111 -4.74 -12.89 -8.15
C SER A 111 -4.00 -11.54 -8.03
N ASP A 112 -2.67 -11.58 -7.99
CA ASP A 112 -1.86 -10.36 -7.92
C ASP A 112 -2.04 -9.47 -9.14
N ALA A 113 -2.09 -10.06 -10.34
CA ALA A 113 -2.40 -9.34 -11.57
C ALA A 113 -3.77 -8.62 -11.48
N GLU A 114 -4.78 -9.31 -10.94
CA GLU A 114 -6.12 -8.73 -10.76
C GLU A 114 -6.11 -7.57 -9.75
N MET A 115 -5.31 -7.67 -8.68
CA MET A 115 -5.12 -6.59 -7.72
C MET A 115 -4.35 -5.41 -8.33
N GLU A 116 -3.25 -5.67 -9.03
CA GLU A 116 -2.43 -4.66 -9.72
C GLU A 116 -3.27 -3.87 -10.73
N ASP A 117 -4.02 -4.56 -11.60
CA ASP A 117 -4.91 -3.92 -12.57
C ASP A 117 -6.02 -3.11 -11.90
N SER A 118 -6.58 -3.61 -10.80
CA SER A 118 -7.61 -2.88 -10.04
C SER A 118 -7.05 -1.58 -9.46
N VAL A 119 -5.84 -1.61 -8.90
CA VAL A 119 -5.18 -0.42 -8.36
C VAL A 119 -4.75 0.52 -9.48
N TYR A 120 -4.26 0.00 -10.60
CA TYR A 120 -3.91 0.79 -11.78
C TYR A 120 -5.11 1.58 -12.31
N GLU A 121 -6.23 0.90 -12.58
CA GLU A 121 -7.43 1.58 -13.07
C GLU A 121 -7.99 2.56 -12.03
N TYR A 122 -7.84 2.26 -10.74
CA TYR A 122 -8.21 3.19 -9.68
C TYR A 122 -7.38 4.47 -9.72
N VAL A 123 -6.05 4.36 -9.78
CA VAL A 123 -5.14 5.52 -9.84
C VAL A 123 -5.40 6.33 -11.12
N ARG A 124 -5.60 5.65 -12.26
CA ARG A 124 -5.99 6.28 -13.53
C ARG A 124 -7.30 7.05 -13.42
N MET A 125 -8.34 6.46 -12.81
CA MET A 125 -9.61 7.17 -12.56
C MET A 125 -9.42 8.39 -11.66
N LEU A 126 -8.54 8.29 -10.66
CA LEU A 126 -8.25 9.39 -9.75
C LEU A 126 -7.56 10.55 -10.48
N GLU A 127 -6.62 10.25 -11.36
CA GLU A 127 -5.95 11.24 -12.21
C GLU A 127 -6.93 11.91 -13.18
N LEU A 128 -7.74 11.13 -13.92
CA LEU A 128 -8.79 11.66 -14.79
C LEU A 128 -9.75 12.58 -14.01
N SER A 129 -10.18 12.15 -12.82
CA SER A 129 -11.05 12.97 -11.97
C SER A 129 -10.41 14.29 -11.55
N ARG A 130 -9.09 14.32 -11.32
CA ARG A 130 -8.36 15.54 -10.93
C ARG A 130 -8.21 16.51 -12.09
N ASN A 131 -8.01 15.98 -13.30
CA ASN A 131 -7.92 16.76 -14.52
C ASN A 131 -9.29 17.28 -15.02
N GLY A 132 -10.39 16.86 -14.39
CA GLY A 132 -11.74 17.18 -14.83
C GLY A 132 -12.23 16.30 -16.00
N ASP A 133 -11.47 15.27 -16.34
CA ASP A 133 -11.80 14.32 -17.40
C ASP A 133 -12.91 13.36 -16.97
N LYS A 134 -13.75 12.99 -17.93
CA LYS A 134 -14.83 12.02 -17.69
C LYS A 134 -14.30 10.59 -17.81
N PHE A 135 -14.76 9.72 -16.92
CA PHE A 135 -14.53 8.28 -16.98
C PHE A 135 -15.81 7.51 -16.61
N ASN A 136 -15.92 6.27 -17.09
CA ASN A 136 -17.07 5.41 -16.83
C ASN A 136 -16.67 4.23 -15.93
N LYS A 137 -16.94 4.35 -14.62
CA LYS A 137 -16.69 3.30 -13.62
C LYS A 137 -17.26 1.94 -14.02
N ALA A 138 -18.50 1.92 -14.52
CA ALA A 138 -19.18 0.68 -14.90
C ALA A 138 -18.51 0.00 -16.11
N GLN A 139 -17.96 0.78 -17.04
CA GLN A 139 -17.19 0.24 -18.17
C GLN A 139 -15.89 -0.40 -17.69
N ILE A 140 -15.12 0.30 -16.85
CA ILE A 140 -13.87 -0.20 -16.27
C ILE A 140 -14.12 -1.53 -15.52
N TYR A 141 -15.20 -1.61 -14.74
CA TYR A 141 -15.54 -2.85 -14.03
C TYR A 141 -15.90 -4.00 -14.97
N ARG A 142 -16.53 -3.72 -16.11
CA ARG A 142 -16.82 -4.73 -17.13
C ARG A 142 -15.54 -5.20 -17.84
N GLU A 143 -14.60 -4.32 -18.08
CA GLU A 143 -13.31 -4.64 -18.71
C GLU A 143 -12.46 -5.53 -17.79
N LEU A 144 -12.32 -5.17 -16.52
CA LEU A 144 -11.65 -6.00 -15.51
C LEU A 144 -12.36 -7.36 -15.34
N SER A 145 -13.70 -7.34 -15.27
CA SER A 145 -14.54 -8.55 -15.22
C SER A 145 -14.32 -9.47 -16.41
N SER A 146 -14.22 -8.93 -17.62
CA SER A 146 -13.95 -9.71 -18.83
C SER A 146 -12.56 -10.36 -18.79
N ARG A 147 -11.56 -9.64 -18.27
CA ARG A 147 -10.17 -10.09 -18.16
C ARG A 147 -10.01 -11.23 -17.15
N TYR A 148 -10.58 -11.09 -15.96
CA TYR A 148 -10.36 -12.03 -14.86
C TYR A 148 -11.55 -12.94 -14.54
N LYS A 149 -12.62 -12.87 -15.34
CA LYS A 149 -13.83 -13.70 -15.20
C LYS A 149 -14.51 -13.59 -13.82
N ARG A 150 -14.40 -12.43 -13.16
CA ARG A 150 -15.07 -12.11 -11.89
C ARG A 150 -16.31 -11.25 -12.11
N GLY A 151 -17.32 -11.35 -11.24
CA GLY A 151 -18.51 -10.49 -11.29
C GLY A 151 -18.20 -9.00 -11.11
N HIS A 152 -18.84 -8.13 -11.91
CA HIS A 152 -18.60 -6.69 -11.92
C HIS A 152 -18.77 -6.00 -10.56
N LYS A 153 -19.71 -6.45 -9.71
CA LYS A 153 -19.94 -5.89 -8.35
C LYS A 153 -18.71 -6.04 -7.45
N SER A 154 -17.89 -7.05 -7.69
CA SER A 154 -16.67 -7.28 -6.92
C SER A 154 -15.63 -6.18 -7.14
N TYR A 155 -15.56 -5.61 -8.35
CA TYR A 155 -14.63 -4.51 -8.64
C TYR A 155 -15.07 -3.20 -8.00
N GLU A 156 -16.37 -2.90 -7.94
CA GLU A 156 -16.84 -1.72 -7.22
C GLU A 156 -16.43 -1.76 -5.74
N PHE A 157 -16.63 -2.90 -5.09
CA PHE A 157 -16.21 -3.11 -3.71
C PHE A 157 -14.69 -3.02 -3.55
N ARG A 158 -13.94 -3.59 -4.49
CA ARG A 158 -12.47 -3.50 -4.52
C ARG A 158 -12.00 -2.05 -4.66
N MET A 159 -12.61 -1.26 -5.54
CA MET A 159 -12.32 0.16 -5.68
C MET A 159 -12.60 0.92 -4.37
N GLN A 160 -13.69 0.60 -3.67
CA GLN A 160 -13.98 1.18 -2.36
C GLN A 160 -12.97 0.74 -1.27
N ASN A 161 -12.41 -0.46 -1.36
CA ASN A 161 -11.29 -0.85 -0.48
C ASN A 161 -10.01 -0.06 -0.81
N ILE A 162 -9.73 0.20 -2.09
CA ILE A 162 -8.60 1.04 -2.49
C ILE A 162 -8.81 2.49 -1.99
N SER A 163 -10.03 3.03 -2.08
CA SER A 163 -10.37 4.32 -1.46
C SER A 163 -10.08 4.37 0.04
N TYR A 164 -10.29 3.25 0.75
CA TYR A 164 -9.93 3.16 2.16
C TYR A 164 -8.41 3.19 2.39
N VAL A 165 -7.61 2.62 1.49
CA VAL A 165 -6.14 2.77 1.56
C VAL A 165 -5.73 4.23 1.36
N PHE A 166 -6.30 4.93 0.38
CA PHE A 166 -6.10 6.38 0.22
C PHE A 166 -6.52 7.18 1.46
N GLU A 167 -7.65 6.84 2.08
CA GLU A 167 -8.10 7.45 3.36
C GLU A 167 -7.03 7.27 4.46
N LEU A 168 -6.48 6.07 4.62
CA LEU A 168 -5.42 5.81 5.62
C LEU A 168 -4.12 6.56 5.32
N MET A 169 -3.82 6.80 4.04
CA MET A 169 -2.69 7.64 3.62
C MET A 169 -2.96 9.15 3.81
N GLY A 170 -4.17 9.55 4.21
CA GLY A 170 -4.60 10.94 4.30
C GLY A 170 -4.86 11.60 2.94
N ARG A 171 -4.99 10.83 1.85
CA ARG A 171 -5.13 11.32 0.47
C ARG A 171 -6.55 11.24 -0.03
N SER A 172 -6.96 12.09 -0.95
CA SER A 172 -8.30 12.05 -1.54
C SER A 172 -8.51 10.78 -2.38
N TRP A 173 -9.77 10.32 -2.48
CA TRP A 173 -10.14 9.12 -3.24
C TRP A 173 -11.00 9.47 -4.47
N VAL A 174 -11.27 8.48 -5.33
CA VAL A 174 -12.08 8.69 -6.54
C VAL A 174 -13.51 9.09 -6.16
N PRO A 175 -14.07 10.21 -6.67
CA PRO A 175 -15.41 10.64 -6.33
C PRO A 175 -16.50 9.57 -6.53
N GLY A 176 -17.35 9.44 -5.52
CA GLY A 176 -18.42 8.45 -5.48
C GLY A 176 -17.95 7.01 -5.18
N LEU A 177 -16.67 6.79 -4.84
CA LEU A 177 -16.17 5.51 -4.33
C LEU A 177 -15.81 5.65 -2.85
N LYS A 178 -16.84 5.69 -2.00
CA LYS A 178 -16.65 5.87 -0.56
C LYS A 178 -15.83 4.73 0.05
N PRO A 179 -14.83 5.02 0.92
CA PRO A 179 -14.01 4.02 1.60
C PRO A 179 -14.80 2.87 2.25
N LYS A 180 -14.46 1.63 1.90
CA LYS A 180 -14.92 0.41 2.58
C LYS A 180 -13.78 -0.26 3.31
N ARG A 181 -14.03 -0.45 4.60
CA ARG A 181 -13.08 -0.91 5.63
C ARG A 181 -12.92 -2.42 5.71
N ASN A 182 -13.57 -3.16 4.82
CA ASN A 182 -13.61 -4.62 4.76
C ASN A 182 -12.40 -5.15 4.00
N ILE A 183 -11.22 -5.00 4.60
CA ILE A 183 -9.93 -5.39 4.02
C ILE A 183 -8.97 -5.68 5.16
N THR A 184 -8.10 -6.67 5.00
CA THR A 184 -7.10 -7.04 6.02
C THR A 184 -5.91 -6.07 6.01
N PRO A 185 -5.14 -5.94 7.11
CA PRO A 185 -3.92 -5.13 7.10
C PRO A 185 -2.91 -5.56 6.02
N GLN A 186 -2.86 -6.85 5.69
CA GLN A 186 -2.00 -7.40 4.65
C GLN A 186 -2.43 -6.92 3.26
N GLN A 187 -3.74 -6.91 2.98
CA GLN A 187 -4.27 -6.38 1.73
C GLN A 187 -4.08 -4.86 1.64
N VAL A 188 -4.15 -4.12 2.75
CA VAL A 188 -3.82 -2.68 2.78
C VAL A 188 -2.36 -2.45 2.41
N GLU A 189 -1.43 -3.21 3.00
CA GLU A 189 0.01 -3.14 2.71
C GLU A 189 0.30 -3.43 1.23
N LEU A 190 -0.34 -4.47 0.67
CA LEU A 190 -0.24 -4.79 -0.74
C LEU A 190 -0.69 -3.62 -1.63
N ILE A 191 -1.90 -3.10 -1.42
CA ILE A 191 -2.43 -1.98 -2.23
C ILE A 191 -1.55 -0.74 -2.08
N GLU A 192 -1.10 -0.39 -0.88
CA GLU A 192 -0.20 0.75 -0.65
C GLU A 192 1.13 0.57 -1.40
N SER A 193 1.67 -0.64 -1.44
CA SER A 193 2.90 -0.95 -2.20
C SER A 193 2.70 -0.81 -3.72
N ILE A 194 1.54 -1.21 -4.24
CA ILE A 194 1.20 -1.08 -5.66
C ILE A 194 1.00 0.40 -6.03
N ILE A 195 0.32 1.17 -5.18
CA ILE A 195 0.16 2.64 -5.36
C ILE A 195 1.55 3.30 -5.42
N ALA A 196 2.43 3.00 -4.47
CA ALA A 196 3.79 3.54 -4.45
C ALA A 196 4.56 3.18 -5.74
N SER A 197 4.43 1.94 -6.22
CA SER A 197 5.05 1.49 -7.47
C SER A 197 4.50 2.23 -8.70
N ILE A 198 3.17 2.43 -8.80
CA ILE A 198 2.55 3.13 -9.94
C ILE A 198 2.99 4.60 -9.97
N GLU A 199 3.02 5.24 -8.81
CA GLU A 199 3.40 6.66 -8.70
C GLU A 199 4.92 6.88 -8.72
N SER A 200 5.72 5.81 -8.85
CA SER A 200 7.18 5.87 -8.75
C SER A 200 7.67 6.56 -7.46
N LYS A 201 6.96 6.31 -6.35
CA LYS A 201 7.25 6.86 -5.03
C LYS A 201 7.74 5.77 -4.07
N PRO A 202 8.48 6.13 -3.02
CA PRO A 202 8.88 5.17 -2.00
C PRO A 202 7.66 4.65 -1.23
N PHE A 203 7.69 3.37 -0.85
CA PHE A 203 6.70 2.79 0.05
C PHE A 203 6.95 3.28 1.49
N GLU A 204 6.00 4.03 2.04
CA GLU A 204 6.12 4.62 3.40
C GLU A 204 5.48 3.75 4.48
N GLY A 205 4.57 2.83 4.14
CA GLY A 205 3.90 1.92 5.07
C GLY A 205 2.94 2.61 6.05
N LYS A 206 2.47 3.82 5.73
CA LYS A 206 1.55 4.60 6.55
C LYS A 206 0.21 3.89 6.67
N ALA A 207 -0.37 3.47 5.55
CA ALA A 207 -1.67 2.81 5.56
C ALA A 207 -1.60 1.43 6.22
N SER A 208 -0.55 0.66 5.93
CA SER A 208 -0.29 -0.63 6.59
C SER A 208 -0.21 -0.48 8.12
N PHE A 209 0.53 0.52 8.60
CA PHE A 209 0.65 0.79 10.03
C PHE A 209 -0.71 1.12 10.67
N GLU A 210 -1.46 2.07 10.10
CA GLU A 210 -2.78 2.45 10.62
C GLU A 210 -3.78 1.28 10.60
N ALA A 211 -3.73 0.42 9.57
CA ALA A 211 -4.56 -0.78 9.51
C ALA A 211 -4.22 -1.78 10.64
N LYS A 212 -2.94 -1.98 10.96
CA LYS A 212 -2.47 -2.84 12.06
C LYS A 212 -2.86 -2.26 13.43
N VAL A 213 -2.76 -0.94 13.61
CA VAL A 213 -3.23 -0.25 14.82
C VAL A 213 -4.72 -0.50 15.00
N ARG A 214 -5.52 -0.29 13.96
CA ARG A 214 -6.97 -0.51 14.00
C ARG A 214 -7.37 -1.96 14.28
N GLU A 215 -6.65 -2.93 13.73
CA GLU A 215 -6.88 -4.34 14.06
C GLU A 215 -6.59 -4.61 15.54
N SER A 216 -5.51 -4.04 16.05
CA SER A 216 -5.14 -4.18 17.45
C SER A 216 -6.20 -3.58 18.36
N THR A 217 -6.67 -2.36 18.12
CA THR A 217 -7.65 -1.68 18.99
C THR A 217 -9.00 -2.39 19.12
N LYS A 218 -9.34 -3.32 18.22
CA LYS A 218 -10.55 -4.16 18.34
C LYS A 218 -10.45 -5.24 19.44
N LYS A 219 -9.24 -5.53 19.93
CA LYS A 219 -9.04 -6.57 20.96
C LYS A 219 -9.46 -6.00 22.33
N LEU A 220 -10.56 -6.52 22.88
CA LEU A 220 -11.16 -6.03 24.14
C LEU A 220 -10.31 -6.30 25.40
N ASN A 221 -9.39 -7.27 25.36
CA ASN A 221 -8.59 -7.70 26.51
C ASN A 221 -7.09 -7.60 26.24
N GLN A 222 -6.61 -6.42 25.83
CA GLN A 222 -5.19 -6.21 25.64
C GLN A 222 -4.45 -6.10 26.98
N ARG A 223 -3.43 -6.95 27.18
CA ARG A 223 -2.45 -6.73 28.24
C ARG A 223 -1.56 -5.54 27.85
N LYS A 224 -1.07 -4.79 28.85
CA LYS A 224 -0.10 -3.71 28.64
C LYS A 224 1.08 -4.25 27.80
N PRO A 225 1.38 -3.67 26.62
CA PRO A 225 2.50 -4.12 25.83
C PRO A 225 3.81 -3.81 26.58
N LYS A 226 4.81 -4.70 26.44
CA LYS A 226 6.15 -4.45 27.01
C LYS A 226 6.84 -3.23 26.38
N GLY A 227 6.45 -2.89 25.15
CA GLY A 227 7.13 -1.89 24.34
C GLY A 227 8.49 -2.38 23.82
N ASP A 228 9.17 -1.51 23.10
CA ASP A 228 10.56 -1.69 22.69
C ASP A 228 11.38 -0.57 23.34
N SER A 229 12.31 -0.93 24.24
CA SER A 229 13.16 0.03 24.95
C SER A 229 14.30 0.56 24.08
N LYS A 230 14.57 -0.09 22.93
CA LYS A 230 15.58 0.32 21.95
C LYS A 230 15.02 0.12 20.54
N PRO A 231 14.03 0.95 20.13
CA PRO A 231 13.40 0.81 18.83
C PRO A 231 14.44 0.87 17.73
N LYS A 232 14.35 -0.08 16.79
CA LYS A 232 15.22 -0.09 15.61
C LYS A 232 14.95 1.17 14.79
N THR A 233 16.01 1.89 14.43
CA THR A 233 15.91 2.98 13.47
C THR A 233 15.78 2.39 12.07
N SER A 234 14.90 2.98 11.26
CA SER A 234 14.83 2.72 9.82
C SER A 234 14.95 4.02 9.06
N THR A 235 15.74 4.02 7.99
CA THR A 235 15.80 5.14 7.05
C THR A 235 14.72 4.92 5.99
N THR A 236 13.77 5.83 5.92
CA THR A 236 12.71 5.80 4.91
C THR A 236 12.91 6.99 3.98
N THR A 237 13.00 6.75 2.67
CA THR A 237 12.93 7.80 1.67
C THR A 237 11.51 8.35 1.66
N THR A 238 11.33 9.65 1.85
CA THR A 238 10.04 10.33 1.75
C THR A 238 10.10 11.38 0.66
N THR A 239 8.97 11.59 -0.03
CA THR A 239 8.89 12.67 -1.01
C THR A 239 8.64 13.98 -0.26
N SER A 240 9.60 14.91 -0.32
CA SER A 240 9.40 16.29 0.13
C SER A 240 9.11 17.19 -1.07
N TYR A 241 8.17 18.10 -0.91
CA TYR A 241 7.89 19.14 -1.90
C TYR A 241 8.54 20.44 -1.43
N SER A 242 9.24 21.14 -2.32
CA SER A 242 9.66 22.52 -2.07
C SER A 242 8.41 23.39 -1.96
N ARG A 243 8.35 24.24 -0.94
CA ARG A 243 7.21 25.14 -0.69
C ARG A 243 7.70 26.58 -0.74
N SER A 244 6.96 27.45 -1.41
CA SER A 244 7.26 28.87 -1.49
C SER A 244 7.12 29.53 -0.11
N PRO A 245 8.21 30.12 0.42
CA PRO A 245 8.13 30.93 1.63
C PRO A 245 7.15 32.10 1.49
N GLU A 246 7.03 32.66 0.28
CA GLU A 246 6.15 33.79 -0.04
C GLU A 246 4.68 33.39 0.05
N VAL A 247 4.29 32.26 -0.54
CA VAL A 247 2.93 31.71 -0.42
C VAL A 247 2.59 31.45 1.05
N LYS A 248 3.52 30.85 1.80
CA LYS A 248 3.31 30.59 3.23
C LYS A 248 3.10 31.88 4.02
N ALA A 249 3.94 32.90 3.80
CA ALA A 249 3.84 34.17 4.48
C ALA A 249 2.53 34.89 4.14
N TRP A 250 2.14 34.91 2.86
CA TRP A 250 0.88 35.49 2.40
C TRP A 250 -0.32 34.87 3.10
N VAL A 251 -0.40 33.53 3.11
CA VAL A 251 -1.52 32.79 3.69
C VAL A 251 -1.63 33.03 5.21
N LEU A 252 -0.49 33.06 5.92
CA LEU A 252 -0.48 33.36 7.35
C LEU A 252 -0.90 34.81 7.66
N ASN A 253 -0.47 35.77 6.85
CA ASN A 253 -0.88 37.17 6.98
C ASN A 253 -2.38 37.34 6.71
N ARG A 254 -2.89 36.71 5.64
CA ARG A 254 -4.33 36.70 5.31
C ARG A 254 -5.19 36.10 6.42
N ALA A 255 -4.71 35.03 7.06
CA ALA A 255 -5.42 34.37 8.14
C ALA A 255 -5.50 35.22 9.43
N ASP A 256 -4.58 36.17 9.61
CA ASP A 256 -4.56 37.13 10.73
C ASP A 256 -4.81 36.48 12.10
N GLY A 257 -4.08 35.38 12.36
CA GLY A 257 -4.19 34.62 13.62
C GLY A 257 -5.53 33.94 13.86
N LYS A 258 -6.42 33.85 12.87
CA LYS A 258 -7.67 33.09 12.92
C LYS A 258 -7.66 31.95 11.91
N CYS A 259 -8.09 30.77 12.36
CA CYS A 259 -8.21 29.59 11.51
C CYS A 259 -9.23 29.85 10.40
N GLU A 260 -8.82 29.68 9.14
CA GLU A 260 -9.69 29.93 7.98
C GLU A 260 -10.74 28.83 7.73
N HIS A 261 -10.71 27.74 8.52
CA HIS A 261 -11.73 26.70 8.49
C HIS A 261 -12.78 26.86 9.60
N CYS A 262 -12.36 26.92 10.86
CA CYS A 262 -13.29 27.01 12.00
C CYS A 262 -13.55 28.44 12.51
N ASN A 263 -12.85 29.45 11.99
CA ASN A 263 -12.91 30.86 12.39
C ASN A 263 -12.51 31.16 13.85
N GLU A 264 -12.00 30.17 14.57
CA GLU A 264 -11.44 30.35 15.92
C GLU A 264 -10.05 30.97 15.87
N LYS A 265 -9.66 31.64 16.96
CA LYS A 265 -8.29 32.14 17.12
C LYS A 265 -7.27 30.99 17.11
N ALA A 266 -6.03 31.30 16.75
CA ALA A 266 -4.91 30.38 16.90
C ALA A 266 -4.85 29.81 18.33
N PRO A 267 -4.56 28.52 18.50
CA PRO A 267 -4.66 27.86 19.79
C PRO A 267 -3.58 28.30 20.80
N PHE A 268 -2.46 28.84 20.31
CA PHE A 268 -1.35 29.34 21.11
C PHE A 268 -0.47 30.27 20.27
N GLU A 269 0.49 30.93 20.91
CA GLU A 269 1.50 31.77 20.29
C GLU A 269 2.87 31.08 20.29
N THR A 270 3.69 31.37 19.29
CA THR A 270 5.12 31.00 19.27
C THR A 270 5.91 31.83 20.28
N GLU A 271 7.15 31.44 20.57
CA GLU A 271 8.09 32.25 21.36
C GLU A 271 8.30 33.68 20.82
N GLU A 272 8.09 33.91 19.52
CA GLU A 272 8.14 35.23 18.90
C GLU A 272 6.87 36.07 19.12
N GLY A 273 5.89 35.57 19.90
CA GLY A 273 4.58 36.21 20.11
C GLY A 273 3.62 36.14 18.93
N LYS A 274 3.94 35.34 17.88
CA LYS A 274 3.07 35.17 16.71
C LYS A 274 2.01 34.09 16.93
N PRO A 275 0.76 34.27 16.49
CA PRO A 275 -0.28 33.24 16.55
C PRO A 275 0.10 32.02 15.70
N PHE A 276 -0.05 30.81 16.26
CA PHE A 276 0.33 29.58 15.57
C PHE A 276 -0.79 29.02 14.69
N LEU A 277 -0.58 29.06 13.37
CA LEU A 277 -1.40 28.36 12.36
C LEU A 277 -0.49 27.57 11.41
N GLU A 278 -1.02 26.49 10.86
CA GLU A 278 -0.37 25.67 9.84
C GLU A 278 -0.92 26.05 8.46
N VAL A 279 -0.03 26.22 7.48
CA VAL A 279 -0.45 26.37 6.07
C VAL A 279 -0.75 24.99 5.49
N HIS A 280 -1.97 24.83 5.01
CA HIS A 280 -2.49 23.60 4.46
C HIS A 280 -2.87 23.77 2.98
N HIS A 281 -2.29 22.95 2.11
CA HIS A 281 -2.74 22.77 0.73
C HIS A 281 -4.06 22.00 0.72
N ILE A 282 -5.14 22.68 0.34
CA ILE A 282 -6.52 22.15 0.36
C ILE A 282 -6.66 21.00 -0.64
N VAL A 283 -6.09 21.17 -1.84
CA VAL A 283 -5.72 20.05 -2.72
C VAL A 283 -4.27 19.67 -2.38
N PRO A 284 -4.01 18.47 -1.82
CA PRO A 284 -2.65 18.10 -1.41
C PRO A 284 -1.65 18.09 -2.57
N LEU A 285 -0.39 18.48 -2.31
CA LEU A 285 0.69 18.45 -3.30
C LEU A 285 0.92 17.02 -3.86
N VAL A 286 0.81 16.01 -3.00
CA VAL A 286 0.91 14.58 -3.40
C VAL A 286 -0.21 14.15 -4.36
N ASP A 287 -1.28 14.93 -4.40
CA ASP A 287 -2.45 14.74 -5.24
C ASP A 287 -2.47 15.72 -6.42
N GLY A 288 -1.36 16.42 -6.71
CA GLY A 288 -1.22 17.35 -7.82
C GLY A 288 -1.73 18.76 -7.54
N GLY A 289 -2.02 19.11 -6.28
CA GLY A 289 -2.37 20.47 -5.90
C GLY A 289 -1.22 21.45 -6.16
N ALA A 290 -1.56 22.66 -6.58
CA ALA A 290 -0.58 23.72 -6.82
C ALA A 290 -0.17 24.40 -5.50
N ASP A 291 1.08 24.85 -5.42
CA ASP A 291 1.56 25.67 -4.31
C ASP A 291 1.23 27.15 -4.56
N THR A 292 -0.06 27.49 -4.45
CA THR A 292 -0.58 28.85 -4.68
C THR A 292 -1.46 29.31 -3.54
N VAL A 293 -1.68 30.62 -3.45
CA VAL A 293 -2.47 31.25 -2.37
C VAL A 293 -3.95 30.82 -2.40
N GLU A 294 -4.48 30.52 -3.59
CA GLU A 294 -5.85 30.06 -3.81
C GLU A 294 -6.08 28.59 -3.41
N ASN A 295 -5.00 27.80 -3.30
CA ASN A 295 -5.05 26.40 -2.86
C ASN A 295 -4.54 26.22 -1.42
N CYS A 296 -4.16 27.29 -0.73
CA CYS A 296 -3.60 27.23 0.61
C CYS A 296 -4.51 27.94 1.63
N ALA A 297 -4.60 27.40 2.84
CA ALA A 297 -5.31 28.02 3.96
C ALA A 297 -4.47 28.00 5.24
N GLY A 298 -4.54 29.07 6.03
CA GLY A 298 -3.97 29.14 7.38
C GLY A 298 -4.97 28.55 8.37
N ILE A 299 -4.67 27.38 8.93
CA ILE A 299 -5.62 26.63 9.76
C ILE A 299 -4.99 26.14 11.07
N CYS A 300 -5.81 25.92 12.08
CA CYS A 300 -5.34 25.36 13.35
C CYS A 300 -5.00 23.87 13.21
N PRO A 301 -4.17 23.30 14.11
CA PRO A 301 -3.77 21.89 14.06
C PRO A 301 -4.96 20.91 14.06
N ASN A 302 -6.05 21.25 14.76
CA ASN A 302 -7.26 20.42 14.81
C ASN A 302 -7.96 20.37 13.45
N CYS A 303 -8.18 21.53 12.82
CA CYS A 303 -8.76 21.63 11.48
C CYS A 303 -7.86 20.97 10.44
N HIS A 304 -6.53 21.10 10.57
CA HIS A 304 -5.59 20.45 9.67
C HIS A 304 -5.72 18.93 9.71
N ARG A 305 -5.75 18.33 10.91
CA ARG A 305 -5.96 16.88 11.05
C ARG A 305 -7.35 16.45 10.58
N MET A 306 -8.39 17.26 10.78
CA MET A 306 -9.74 16.98 10.30
C MET A 306 -9.81 16.97 8.76
N LEU A 307 -9.15 17.91 8.08
CA LEU A 307 -9.11 17.91 6.61
C LEU A 307 -8.36 16.72 6.03
N HIS A 308 -7.41 16.13 6.77
CA HIS A 308 -6.75 14.89 6.36
C HIS A 308 -7.55 13.62 6.72
N PHE A 309 -8.15 13.52 7.91
CA PHE A 309 -8.66 12.25 8.44
C PHE A 309 -10.11 12.29 8.93
N GLY A 310 -10.72 13.47 8.95
CA GLY A 310 -12.06 13.72 9.48
C GLY A 310 -13.17 13.14 8.60
N LYS A 311 -14.26 12.74 9.25
CA LYS A 311 -15.50 12.36 8.55
C LYS A 311 -16.04 13.58 7.81
N GLY A 312 -16.31 13.43 6.51
CA GLY A 312 -16.82 14.53 5.68
C GLY A 312 -15.75 15.50 5.18
N ARG A 313 -14.46 15.17 5.35
CA ARG A 313 -13.33 16.01 4.92
C ARG A 313 -13.42 16.51 3.47
N GLU A 314 -13.96 15.73 2.54
CA GLU A 314 -14.11 16.16 1.14
C GLU A 314 -15.06 17.35 0.99
N THR A 315 -16.18 17.30 1.71
CA THR A 315 -17.16 18.39 1.76
C THR A 315 -16.55 19.63 2.40
N GLU A 316 -15.82 19.44 3.50
CA GLU A 316 -15.18 20.55 4.22
C GLU A 316 -14.03 21.18 3.43
N ALA A 317 -13.20 20.38 2.76
CA ALA A 317 -12.17 20.85 1.85
C ALA A 317 -12.75 21.62 0.66
N SER A 318 -13.86 21.13 0.08
CA SER A 318 -14.54 21.83 -1.02
C SER A 318 -15.09 23.19 -0.60
N LYS A 319 -15.70 23.28 0.59
CA LYS A 319 -16.18 24.55 1.16
C LYS A 319 -15.03 25.52 1.43
N LEU A 320 -13.95 25.01 2.05
CA LEU A 320 -12.76 25.81 2.34
C LEU A 320 -12.12 26.34 1.05
N LEU A 321 -11.98 25.50 0.03
CA LEU A 321 -11.43 25.92 -1.27
C LEU A 321 -12.27 27.02 -1.91
N ALA A 322 -13.60 26.91 -1.87
CA ALA A 322 -14.48 27.94 -2.38
C ALA A 322 -14.31 29.26 -1.61
N SER A 323 -14.27 29.20 -0.27
CA SER A 323 -14.07 30.38 0.57
C SER A 323 -12.71 31.05 0.35
N ILE A 324 -11.63 30.28 0.21
CA ILE A 324 -10.30 30.82 -0.07
C ILE A 324 -10.26 31.50 -1.44
N ARG A 325 -10.82 30.88 -2.48
CA ARG A 325 -10.88 31.49 -3.81
C ARG A 325 -11.65 32.80 -3.82
N GLU A 326 -12.73 32.90 -3.06
CA GLU A 326 -13.47 34.15 -2.90
C GLU A 326 -12.61 35.24 -2.25
N LYS A 327 -11.86 34.91 -1.19
CA LYS A 327 -10.93 35.84 -0.53
C LYS A 327 -9.81 36.33 -1.46
N GLU A 328 -9.25 35.45 -2.29
CA GLU A 328 -8.17 35.81 -3.22
C GLU A 328 -8.66 36.53 -4.49
N SER A 329 -9.95 36.46 -4.79
CA SER A 329 -10.56 37.16 -5.93
C SER A 329 -10.93 38.62 -5.65
N GLY A 330 -10.74 39.07 -4.40
CA GLY A 330 -11.14 40.39 -3.88
C GLY A 330 -10.30 41.56 -4.39
#